data_AF-A0A7I8D864-F1
#
_entry.id   AF-A0A7I8D864-F1
#
_cell.length_a   1.000
_cell.length_b   1.000
_cell.length_c   1.000
_cell.angle_alpha   90.00
_cell.angle_beta   90.00
_cell.angle_gamma   90.00
#
_symmetry.space_group_name_H-M   'P 1'
#
loop_
_entity.id
_entity.type
_entity.pdbx_description
1 polymer ?
#
loop_
_entity_poly.entity_id
_entity_poly.type
_entity_poly.pdbx_seq_one_letter_code
_entity_poly.pdbx_strand_id
1 'polypeptide(L)' 'MSVARQIKEYIDSNNIPQNRLAKRAGMDEVQLCRSLSGKRKLTVEEYANICDALCVPLERFIRQSNQVS' A
#
# COMPACT_ATOMS: atom_id res chain seq x y z
N MET A 1 -0.12 -1.93 -13.63
CA MET A 1 -0.36 -1.02 -12.47
C MET A 1 0.49 -1.51 -11.30
N SER A 2 1.21 -0.65 -10.57
CA SER A 2 2.07 -1.09 -9.44
C SER A 2 1.26 -1.32 -8.16
N VAL A 3 1.77 -2.15 -7.25
CA VAL A 3 1.16 -2.37 -5.91
C VAL A 3 0.98 -1.04 -5.17
N ALA A 4 2.00 -0.19 -5.16
CA ALA A 4 1.95 1.11 -4.50
C ALA A 4 0.83 2.02 -5.04
N ARG A 5 0.60 1.99 -6.36
CA ARG A 5 -0.48 2.77 -6.98
C ARG A 5 -1.86 2.20 -6.64
N GLN A 6 -2.02 0.88 -6.59
CA GLN A 6 -3.27 0.25 -6.15
C GLN A 6 -3.60 0.60 -4.70
N ILE A 7 -2.60 0.62 -3.81
CA ILE A 7 -2.78 1.05 -2.41
C ILE A 7 -3.23 2.52 -2.37
N LYS A 8 -2.59 3.39 -3.17
CA LYS A 8 -2.94 4.81 -3.24
C LYS A 8 -4.39 5.01 -3.68
N GLU A 9 -4.78 4.36 -4.77
CA GLU A 9 -6.16 4.46 -5.30
C GLU A 9 -7.19 3.90 -4.29
N TYR A 10 -6.83 2.86 -3.54
CA TYR A 10 -7.68 2.31 -2.48
C TYR A 10 -7.88 3.30 -1.33
N ILE A 11 -6.83 3.94 -0.83
CA ILE A 11 -6.97 4.90 0.28
C ILE A 11 -7.76 6.13 -0.15
N ASP A 12 -7.52 6.62 -1.37
CA ASP A 12 -8.22 7.79 -1.92
C ASP A 12 -9.72 7.48 -2.09
N SER A 13 -10.06 6.32 -2.63
CA SER A 13 -11.46 5.89 -2.85
C SER A 13 -12.23 5.62 -1.56
N ASN A 14 -11.53 5.25 -0.47
CA ASN A 14 -12.14 4.96 0.83
C ASN A 14 -12.03 6.14 1.81
N ASN A 15 -11.58 7.32 1.36
CA ASN A 15 -11.35 8.50 2.19
C ASN A 15 -10.46 8.21 3.42
N ILE A 16 -9.46 7.35 3.27
CA ILE A 16 -8.52 6.97 4.33
C ILE A 16 -7.39 8.00 4.36
N PRO A 17 -7.24 8.78 5.45
CA PRO A 17 -6.16 9.75 5.54
C PRO A 17 -4.79 9.07 5.55
N GLN A 18 -3.90 9.51 4.65
CA GLN A 18 -2.59 8.92 4.49
C GLN A 18 -1.71 9.05 5.75
N ASN A 19 -1.83 10.16 6.49
CA ASN A 19 -1.15 10.36 7.78
C ASN A 19 -1.56 9.31 8.83
N ARG A 20 -2.85 8.96 8.90
CA ARG A 20 -3.39 7.95 9.81
C ARG A 20 -2.91 6.56 9.40
N LEU A 21 -2.86 6.28 8.11
CA LEU A 21 -2.31 5.02 7.61
C LEU A 21 -0.82 4.90 7.94
N ALA A 22 -0.01 5.94 7.68
CA ALA A 22 1.42 5.94 7.97
C ALA A 22 1.69 5.60 9.44
N LYS A 23 0.99 6.28 10.36
CA LYS A 23 1.10 6.03 11.80
C LYS A 23 0.74 4.58 12.17
N ARG A 24 -0.33 4.03 11.61
CA ARG A 24 -0.75 2.63 11.88
C ARG A 24 0.19 1.60 11.29
N ALA A 25 0.78 1.89 10.12
CA ALA A 25 1.73 1.02 9.45
C ALA A 25 3.16 1.14 10.01
N GLY A 26 3.39 1.99 11.02
CA GLY A 26 4.73 2.24 11.58
C GLY A 26 5.67 2.96 10.61
N MET A 27 5.13 3.75 9.69
CA MET A 27 5.89 4.47 8.66
C MET A 27 5.85 5.98 8.89
N ASP A 28 6.91 6.67 8.46
CA ASP A 28 6.89 8.11 8.28
C ASP A 28 5.94 8.50 7.12
N GLU A 29 5.25 9.63 7.26
CA GLU A 29 4.26 10.08 6.26
C GLU A 29 4.90 10.43 4.91
N VAL A 30 6.08 11.04 4.94
CA VAL A 30 6.85 11.37 3.72
C VAL A 30 7.36 10.08 3.08
N GLN A 31 7.82 9.11 3.88
CA GLN A 31 8.21 7.79 3.40
C GLN A 31 7.04 7.08 2.70
N LEU A 32 5.87 7.01 3.33
CA LEU A 32 4.67 6.43 2.72
C LEU A 32 4.30 7.18 1.44
N CYS A 33 4.32 8.51 1.45
CA CYS A 33 4.00 9.33 0.28
C CYS A 33 4.92 9.04 -0.91
N ARG A 34 6.23 8.95 -0.65
CA ARG A 34 7.22 8.61 -1.68
C ARG A 34 7.03 7.20 -2.22
N SER A 35 6.67 6.25 -1.35
CA SER A 35 6.36 4.87 -1.76
C SER A 35 5.12 4.83 -2.65
N LEU A 36 4.00 5.43 -2.21
CA LEU A 36 2.74 5.48 -2.97
C LEU A 36 2.86 6.25 -4.30
N SER A 37 3.79 7.20 -4.38
CA SER A 37 4.11 7.94 -5.61
C SER A 37 5.12 7.22 -6.52
N GLY A 38 5.59 6.03 -6.15
CA GLY A 38 6.56 5.25 -6.93
C GLY A 38 7.99 5.78 -6.91
N LYS A 39 8.29 6.78 -6.06
CA LYS A 39 9.64 7.34 -5.86
C LYS A 39 10.51 6.47 -4.94
N ARG A 40 9.90 5.46 -4.30
CA ARG A 40 10.53 4.48 -3.40
C ARG A 40 9.79 3.14 -3.56
N LYS A 41 10.50 2.03 -3.41
CA LYS A 41 9.91 0.69 -3.34
C LYS A 41 9.47 0.38 -1.90
N LEU A 42 8.32 -0.28 -1.75
CA LEU A 42 7.91 -0.85 -0.47
C LEU A 42 8.71 -2.13 -0.21
N THR A 43 9.18 -2.31 1.03
CA THR A 43 9.64 -3.62 1.50
C THR A 43 8.45 -4.55 1.73
N VAL A 44 8.72 -5.85 1.86
CA VAL A 44 7.69 -6.85 2.19
C VAL A 44 7.04 -6.55 3.54
N GLU A 45 7.84 -6.13 4.52
CA GLU A 45 7.37 -5.74 5.85
C GLU A 45 6.50 -4.48 5.81
N GLU A 46 6.93 -3.42 5.11
CA GLU A 46 6.12 -2.20 4.93
C GLU A 46 4.78 -2.53 4.26
N TYR A 47 4.80 -3.40 3.24
CA TYR A 47 3.59 -3.85 2.57
C TYR A 47 2.65 -4.61 3.52
N ALA A 48 3.18 -5.54 4.32
CA ALA A 48 2.40 -6.30 5.27
C ALA A 48 1.77 -5.40 6.33
N ASN A 49 2.54 -4.46 6.89
CA ASN A 49 2.06 -3.49 7.87
C ASN A 49 0.96 -2.57 7.30
N ILE A 50 1.09 -2.16 6.03
CA ILE A 50 0.03 -1.40 5.35
C ILE A 50 -1.25 -2.23 5.22
N CYS A 51 -1.14 -3.50 4.82
CA CYS A 51 -2.31 -4.37 4.67
C CYS A 51 -3.01 -4.62 6.01
N ASP A 52 -2.24 -4.86 7.07
CA ASP A 52 -2.75 -4.97 8.43
C ASP A 52 -3.44 -3.67 8.91
N ALA A 53 -2.79 -2.52 8.69
CA ALA A 53 -3.35 -1.21 9.03
C ALA A 53 -4.63 -0.87 8.24
N LEU A 54 -4.78 -1.40 7.03
CA LEU A 54 -5.98 -1.28 6.21
C LEU A 54 -7.03 -2.37 6.50
N CYS A 55 -6.70 -3.35 7.35
CA CYS A 55 -7.51 -4.51 7.66
C CYS A 55 -7.94 -5.28 6.39
N VAL A 56 -7.00 -5.47 5.46
CA VAL A 56 -7.20 -6.24 4.22
C VAL A 56 -6.23 -7.42 4.13
N PRO A 57 -6.58 -8.50 3.39
CA PRO A 57 -5.66 -9.61 3.17
C PRO A 57 -4.37 -9.19 2.45
N LEU A 58 -3.24 -9.85 2.73
CA LEU A 58 -1.93 -9.62 2.07
C LEU A 58 -1.95 -9.85 0.55
N GLU A 59 -2.96 -10.53 0.03
CA GLU A 59 -3.10 -10.80 -1.40
C GLU A 59 -3.86 -9.67 -2.12
N ARG A 60 -4.47 -8.73 -1.37
CA ARG A 60 -5.41 -7.73 -1.89
C ARG A 60 -4.84 -6.93 -3.07
N PHE A 61 -3.55 -6.61 -3.02
CA PHE A 61 -2.88 -5.78 -4.03
C PHE A 61 -1.86 -6.56 -4.86
N ILE A 62 -1.61 -7.83 -4.51
CA ILE A 62 -0.74 -8.75 -5.22
C ILE A 62 -1.63 -9.63 -6.11
N ARG A 63 -2.18 -9.04 -7.19
CA ARG A 63 -2.78 -9.87 -8.23
C ARG A 63 -1.68 -10.44 -9.12
N GLN A 64 -1.60 -11.76 -9.17
CA GLN A 64 -0.71 -12.49 -10.05
C GLN A 64 -1.00 -12.14 -11.51
N SER A 65 0.04 -11.80 -12.26
CA SER A 65 0.04 -11.87 -13.73
C SER A 65 0.11 -13.32 -14.24
N ASN A 66 -0.36 -14.31 -13.47
CA ASN A 66 -0.54 -15.67 -13.96
C ASN A 66 -1.95 -15.79 -14.54
N GLN A 67 -2.14 -15.20 -15.71
CA GLN A 67 -2.89 -15.94 -16.73
C GLN A 67 -1.89 -16.92 -17.34
N VAL A 68 -1.93 -18.16 -16.87
CA VAL A 68 -1.49 -19.27 -17.71
C VAL A 68 -2.56 -19.36 -18.79
N SER A 69 -2.23 -18.81 -19.96
CA SER A 69 -2.92 -19.12 -21.22
C SER A 69 -2.36 -20.39 -21.81
#